data_AF-L1LDA7-F1
#
_entry.id   AF-L1LDA7-F1
#
_cell.length_a   1.000
_cell.length_b   1.000
_cell.length_c   1.000
_cell.angle_alpha   90.00
_cell.angle_beta   90.00
_cell.angle_gamma   90.00
#
_symmetry.space_group_name_H-M   'P 1'
#
loop_
_entity.id
_entity.type
_entity.pdbx_description
1 polymer ?
#
loop_
_entity_poly.entity_id
_entity_poly.type
_entity_poly.pdbx_seq_one_letter_code
_entity_poly.pdbx_strand_id
1 'polypeptide(L)'
;MELKKLKITPESTTNFTLDISTRQDTDQCTAFEAPFYTVPTRFYFPRSAFHATEVTHGGKSVWKGENGQRAFDVSLHPAKNPTVLRIFARDTNDVFASYYYQLNGNKWESVQRDDFRRIIDDLKSRSQDDV
;
A
#
# COMPACT_ATOMS: atom_id res chain seq x y z
N MET A 1 -3.89 10.95 -27.04
CA MET A 1 -4.39 12.09 -26.24
C MET A 1 -5.83 11.94 -25.75
N GLU A 2 -6.55 10.84 -26.04
CA GLU A 2 -7.98 10.69 -25.68
C GLU A 2 -8.24 10.26 -24.21
N LEU A 3 -7.31 9.55 -23.56
CA LEU A 3 -7.49 9.07 -22.18
C LEU A 3 -7.66 10.18 -21.13
N LYS A 4 -7.16 11.40 -21.40
CA LYS A 4 -7.30 12.53 -20.47
C LYS A 4 -8.75 12.97 -20.29
N LYS A 5 -9.62 12.75 -21.29
CA LYS A 5 -11.04 13.13 -21.25
C LYS A 5 -11.87 12.22 -20.33
N LEU A 6 -11.34 11.05 -19.98
CA LEU A 6 -11.98 10.09 -19.06
C LEU A 6 -11.64 10.37 -17.58
N LYS A 7 -10.71 11.29 -17.29
CA LYS A 7 -10.31 11.59 -15.92
C LYS A 7 -11.42 12.38 -15.22
N ILE A 8 -12.09 11.74 -14.27
CA ILE A 8 -13.00 12.42 -13.34
C ILE A 8 -12.16 12.96 -12.20
N THR A 9 -12.13 14.29 -12.08
CA THR A 9 -11.49 14.97 -10.94
C THR A 9 -12.58 15.37 -9.97
N PRO A 10 -12.54 14.93 -8.70
CA PRO A 10 -13.52 15.32 -7.71
C PRO A 10 -13.39 16.82 -7.39
N GLU A 11 -14.52 17.49 -7.12
CA GLU A 11 -14.57 18.92 -6.78
C GLU A 11 -13.93 19.23 -5.42
N SER A 12 -13.97 18.25 -4.51
CA SER A 12 -13.34 18.33 -3.19
C SER A 12 -12.75 16.98 -2.81
N THR A 13 -11.81 16.99 -1.87
CA THR A 13 -11.15 15.78 -1.37
C THR A 13 -11.22 15.73 0.15
N THR A 14 -11.30 14.51 0.68
CA THR A 14 -11.32 14.23 2.12
C THR A 14 -10.08 13.43 2.49
N ASN A 15 -9.31 13.92 3.47
CA ASN A 15 -8.19 13.17 4.03
C ASN A 15 -8.69 12.10 5.00
N PHE A 16 -8.04 10.94 5.03
CA PHE A 16 -8.33 9.88 5.99
C PHE A 16 -7.09 9.06 6.34
N THR A 17 -7.23 8.25 7.39
CA THR A 17 -6.22 7.27 7.83
C THR A 17 -6.64 5.88 7.36
N LEU A 18 -5.79 5.22 6.59
CA LEU A 18 -6.01 3.86 6.10
C LEU A 18 -5.47 2.84 7.11
N ASP A 19 -6.33 2.05 7.75
CA ASP A 19 -5.89 0.94 8.62
C ASP A 19 -5.79 -0.38 7.83
N ILE A 20 -4.57 -0.86 7.61
CA ILE A 20 -4.29 -2.10 6.87
C ILE A 20 -4.53 -3.38 7.68
N SER A 21 -5.09 -3.27 8.89
CA SER A 21 -5.70 -4.42 9.59
C SER A 21 -7.13 -4.70 9.10
N THR A 22 -7.80 -3.71 8.50
CA THR A 22 -9.12 -3.89 7.89
C THR A 22 -9.00 -4.73 6.63
N ARG A 23 -9.88 -5.72 6.45
CA ARG A 23 -9.82 -6.65 5.30
C ARG A 23 -10.89 -6.39 4.23
N GLN A 24 -11.80 -5.46 4.49
CA GLN A 24 -12.99 -5.23 3.70
C GLN A 24 -12.93 -3.85 3.08
N ASP A 25 -13.64 -3.69 1.96
CA ASP A 25 -13.92 -2.38 1.38
C ASP A 25 -14.50 -1.43 2.41
N THR A 26 -14.18 -0.15 2.24
CA THR A 26 -14.86 0.96 2.91
C THR A 26 -15.36 1.95 1.86
N ASP A 27 -16.15 2.93 2.29
CA ASP A 27 -16.57 4.06 1.45
C ASP A 27 -15.37 4.86 0.90
N GLN A 28 -14.21 4.77 1.57
CA GLN A 28 -13.01 5.55 1.26
C GLN A 28 -11.95 4.76 0.51
N CYS A 29 -11.99 3.43 0.55
CA CYS A 29 -10.93 2.56 0.04
C CYS A 29 -11.49 1.23 -0.45
N THR A 30 -11.03 0.78 -1.62
CA THR A 30 -11.24 -0.60 -2.08
C THR A 30 -10.13 -1.48 -1.49
N ALA A 31 -10.49 -2.57 -0.83
CA ALA A 31 -9.58 -3.55 -0.25
C ALA A 31 -9.90 -4.96 -0.76
N PHE A 32 -8.91 -5.65 -1.32
CA PHE A 32 -9.09 -7.01 -1.82
C PHE A 32 -7.81 -7.84 -1.70
N GLU A 33 -7.95 -9.16 -1.72
CA GLU A 33 -6.84 -10.09 -1.71
C GLU A 33 -6.72 -10.77 -3.08
N ALA A 34 -5.51 -10.78 -3.64
CA ALA A 34 -5.18 -11.46 -4.87
C ALA A 34 -3.69 -11.82 -4.89
N PRO A 35 -3.28 -12.91 -5.55
CA PRO A 35 -1.86 -13.17 -5.76
C PRO A 35 -1.20 -12.07 -6.59
N PHE A 36 -0.04 -11.58 -6.15
CA PHE A 36 0.81 -10.67 -6.91
C PHE A 36 2.18 -11.28 -7.03
N TYR A 37 2.59 -11.58 -8.28
CA TYR A 37 3.74 -12.45 -8.53
C TYR A 37 3.67 -13.75 -7.73
N THR A 38 2.54 -14.45 -7.75
CA THR A 38 2.30 -15.69 -6.97
C THR A 38 2.37 -15.55 -5.44
N VAL A 39 2.67 -14.37 -4.90
CA VAL A 39 2.66 -14.10 -3.45
C VAL A 39 1.26 -13.61 -3.04
N PRO A 40 0.58 -14.25 -2.07
CA PRO A 40 -0.67 -13.74 -1.51
C PRO A 40 -0.50 -12.29 -1.08
N THR A 41 -1.31 -11.40 -1.65
CA THR A 41 -1.18 -9.95 -1.44
C THR A 41 -2.54 -9.37 -1.14
N ARG A 42 -2.59 -8.50 -0.12
CA ARG A 42 -3.73 -7.65 0.12
C ARG A 42 -3.45 -6.27 -0.41
N PHE A 43 -4.37 -5.78 -1.22
CA PHE A 43 -4.31 -4.48 -1.85
C PHE A 43 -5.29 -3.52 -1.23
N TYR A 44 -4.90 -2.25 -1.17
CA TYR A 44 -5.75 -1.15 -0.77
C TYR A 44 -5.59 0.00 -1.76
N PHE A 45 -6.69 0.43 -2.35
CA PHE A 45 -6.75 1.52 -3.29
C PHE A 45 -7.76 2.56 -2.79
N PRO A 46 -7.27 3.69 -2.24
CA PRO A 46 -8.14 4.82 -1.91
C PRO A 46 -9.00 5.23 -3.10
N ARG A 47 -10.31 5.37 -2.87
CA ARG A 47 -11.27 5.73 -3.91
C ARG A 47 -11.07 7.20 -4.31
N SER A 48 -11.61 7.57 -5.48
CA SER A 48 -11.61 8.97 -5.91
C SER A 48 -12.23 9.87 -4.82
N ALA A 49 -11.73 11.09 -4.70
CA ALA A 49 -12.04 12.05 -3.62
C ALA A 49 -11.50 11.72 -2.22
N PHE A 50 -10.91 10.55 -1.98
CA PHE A 50 -10.35 10.19 -0.67
C PHE A 50 -8.82 10.12 -0.72
N HIS A 51 -8.19 10.86 0.18
CA HIS A 51 -6.73 11.02 0.25
C HIS A 51 -6.22 10.31 1.50
N ALA A 52 -5.60 9.13 1.34
CA ALA A 52 -4.98 8.41 2.45
C ALA A 52 -3.67 9.10 2.84
N THR A 53 -3.71 9.99 3.83
CA THR A 53 -2.55 10.77 4.30
C THR A 53 -1.74 10.05 5.37
N GLU A 54 -2.28 8.96 5.92
CA GLU A 54 -1.62 8.10 6.89
C GLU A 54 -2.04 6.65 6.66
N VAL A 55 -1.10 5.73 6.91
CA VAL A 55 -1.32 4.29 6.89
C VAL A 55 -0.99 3.74 8.27
N THR A 56 -1.95 3.06 8.89
CA THR A 56 -1.82 2.44 10.22
C THR A 56 -1.99 0.93 10.14
N HIS A 57 -1.45 0.19 11.10
CA HIS A 57 -1.72 -1.23 11.29
C HIS A 57 -2.19 -1.45 12.73
N GLY A 58 -3.49 -1.74 12.91
CA GLY A 58 -4.08 -1.94 14.24
C GLY A 58 -3.97 -0.67 15.09
N GLY A 59 -4.32 0.48 14.50
CA GLY A 59 -4.24 1.78 15.15
C GLY A 59 -2.84 2.39 15.32
N LYS A 60 -1.75 1.67 14.98
CA LYS A 60 -0.37 2.21 15.06
C LYS A 60 0.09 2.74 13.71
N SER A 61 0.62 3.96 13.68
CA SER A 61 1.16 4.58 12.46
C SER A 61 2.33 3.77 11.88
N VAL A 62 2.27 3.50 10.58
CA VAL A 62 3.32 2.81 9.80
C VAL A 62 4.00 3.79 8.85
N TRP A 63 3.17 4.60 8.18
CA TRP A 63 3.61 5.64 7.27
C TRP A 63 2.70 6.86 7.42
N LYS A 64 3.28 8.05 7.37
CA LYS A 64 2.57 9.31 7.36
C LYS A 64 3.10 10.16 6.21
N GLY A 65 2.20 10.64 5.38
CA GLY A 65 2.55 11.49 4.25
C GLY A 65 3.06 12.84 4.73
N GLU A 66 4.17 13.29 4.15
CA GLU A 66 4.71 14.63 4.34
C GLU A 66 4.44 15.48 3.09
N ASN A 67 4.46 16.81 3.21
CA ASN A 67 4.33 17.72 2.06
C ASN A 67 3.10 17.44 1.16
N GLY A 68 1.96 17.09 1.78
CA GLY A 68 0.72 16.78 1.07
C GLY A 68 0.72 15.43 0.34
N GLN A 69 1.68 14.55 0.66
CA GLN A 69 1.68 13.20 0.14
C GLN A 69 0.47 12.39 0.58
N ARG A 70 -0.05 11.61 -0.36
CA ARG A 70 -1.18 10.70 -0.17
C ARG A 70 -0.88 9.37 -0.83
N ALA A 71 -1.13 8.27 -0.12
CA ALA A 71 -1.07 6.94 -0.68
C ALA A 71 -2.19 6.75 -1.70
N PHE A 72 -1.90 6.02 -2.79
CA PHE A 72 -2.89 5.66 -3.81
C PHE A 72 -2.87 4.16 -4.16
N ASP A 73 -1.83 3.43 -3.73
CA ASP A 73 -1.75 1.97 -3.72
C ASP A 73 -0.95 1.57 -2.48
N VAL A 74 -1.55 0.72 -1.65
CA VAL A 74 -0.87 0.06 -0.55
C VAL A 74 -0.98 -1.44 -0.75
N SER A 75 0.17 -2.12 -0.86
CA SER A 75 0.25 -3.55 -1.08
C SER A 75 0.90 -4.22 0.14
N LEU A 76 0.13 -5.03 0.88
CA LEU A 76 0.58 -5.81 2.04
C LEU A 76 0.79 -7.27 1.62
N HIS A 77 1.99 -7.79 1.86
CA HIS A 77 2.34 -9.19 1.61
C HIS A 77 2.42 -9.93 2.96
N PRO A 78 1.31 -10.51 3.45
CA PRO A 78 1.31 -11.25 4.69
C PRO A 78 2.09 -12.56 4.53
N ALA A 79 3.08 -12.78 5.39
CA ALA A 79 3.84 -14.02 5.46
C ALA A 79 4.35 -14.26 6.89
N LYS A 80 4.63 -15.53 7.24
CA LYS A 80 5.11 -15.90 8.57
C LYS A 80 6.44 -15.21 8.92
N ASN A 81 7.35 -15.09 7.95
CA ASN A 81 8.59 -14.35 8.11
C ASN A 81 9.24 -13.98 6.75
N PRO A 82 9.33 -12.69 6.37
CA PRO A 82 8.71 -11.52 6.99
C PRO A 82 7.41 -11.10 6.28
N THR A 83 6.51 -10.44 7.03
CA THR A 83 5.44 -9.65 6.42
C THR A 83 6.01 -8.32 5.94
N VAL A 84 5.71 -7.92 4.70
CA VAL A 84 6.22 -6.68 4.10
C VAL A 84 5.12 -5.83 3.48
N LEU A 85 5.35 -4.53 3.41
CA LEU A 85 4.41 -3.53 2.94
C LEU A 85 5.09 -2.61 1.92
N ARG A 86 4.40 -2.33 0.82
CA ARG A 86 4.75 -1.28 -0.14
C ARG A 86 3.66 -0.23 -0.17
N ILE A 87 4.05 1.04 -0.21
CA ILE A 87 3.16 2.18 -0.38
C ILE A 87 3.64 2.97 -1.59
N PHE A 88 2.77 3.15 -2.58
CA PHE A 88 2.94 4.20 -3.57
C PHE A 88 2.15 5.43 -3.15
N ALA A 89 2.84 6.56 -3.12
CA ALA A 89 2.26 7.84 -2.76
C ALA A 89 2.61 8.90 -3.80
N ARG A 90 1.85 9.99 -3.80
CA ARG A 90 2.13 11.17 -4.61
C ARG A 90 1.84 12.45 -3.84
N ASP A 91 2.60 13.49 -4.09
CA ASP A 91 2.41 14.81 -3.50
C ASP A 91 1.38 15.65 -4.29
N THR A 92 1.14 16.89 -3.85
CA THR A 92 0.20 17.81 -4.51
C THR A 92 0.58 18.19 -5.94
N ASN A 93 1.85 17.99 -6.33
CA ASN A 93 2.36 18.20 -7.68
C ASN A 93 2.31 16.90 -8.53
N ASP A 94 1.65 15.85 -8.02
CA ASP A 94 1.59 14.51 -8.60
C ASP A 94 2.99 13.85 -8.79
N VAL A 95 3.98 14.25 -7.99
CA VAL A 95 5.30 13.60 -7.97
C VAL A 95 5.20 12.29 -7.19
N PHE A 96 5.60 11.19 -7.84
CA PHE A 96 5.50 9.84 -7.29
C PHE A 96 6.66 9.50 -6.34
N ALA A 97 6.32 8.83 -5.24
CA ALA A 97 7.27 8.23 -4.30
C ALA A 97 6.82 6.81 -3.93
N SER A 98 7.78 5.98 -3.52
CA SER A 98 7.53 4.62 -3.08
C SER A 98 8.21 4.37 -1.74
N TYR A 99 7.48 3.79 -0.79
CA TYR A 99 7.95 3.46 0.55
C TYR A 99 7.82 1.96 0.77
N TYR A 100 8.76 1.40 1.52
CA TYR A 100 8.84 -0.04 1.78
C TYR A 100 9.08 -0.27 3.26
N TYR A 101 8.35 -1.23 3.81
CA TYR A 101 8.44 -1.57 5.23
C TYR A 101 8.47 -3.08 5.42
N GLN A 102 9.15 -3.50 6.47
CA GLN A 102 9.17 -4.86 6.97
C GLN A 102 8.63 -4.88 8.41
N LEU A 103 7.78 -5.86 8.71
CA LEU A 103 7.32 -6.10 10.07
C LEU A 103 8.33 -6.99 10.81
N ASN A 104 9.05 -6.40 11.76
CA ASN A 104 10.01 -7.09 12.62
C ASN A 104 9.42 -7.22 14.03
N GLY A 105 8.95 -8.43 14.36
CA GLY A 105 8.16 -8.67 15.56
C GLY A 105 6.85 -7.87 15.53
N ASN A 106 6.77 -6.83 16.36
CA ASN A 106 5.59 -5.96 16.48
C ASN A 106 5.81 -4.53 15.95
N LYS A 107 6.91 -4.31 15.22
CA LYS A 107 7.31 -2.98 14.75
C LYS A 107 7.55 -2.99 13.25
N TRP A 108 6.99 -1.99 12.58
CA TRP A 108 7.29 -1.72 11.18
C TRP A 108 8.56 -0.88 11.07
N GLU A 109 9.46 -1.31 10.19
CA GLU A 109 10.74 -0.65 9.95
C GLU A 109 10.88 -0.39 8.46
N SER A 110 11.34 0.81 8.10
CA SER A 110 11.58 1.15 6.70
C SER A 110 12.75 0.35 6.17
N VAL A 111 12.62 -0.11 4.93
CA VAL A 111 13.67 -0.85 4.22
C VAL A 111 13.93 -0.21 2.87
N GLN A 112 15.10 -0.47 2.30
CA GLN A 112 15.41 -0.02 0.95
C GLN A 112 14.64 -0.84 -0.07
N ARG A 113 14.40 -0.26 -1.25
CA ARG A 113 13.71 -0.94 -2.37
C ARG A 113 14.35 -2.29 -2.70
N ASP A 114 15.68 -2.36 -2.70
CA ASP A 114 16.41 -3.58 -3.08
C ASP A 114 16.29 -4.68 -2.03
N ASP A 115 16.24 -4.33 -0.74
CA ASP A 115 15.99 -5.29 0.34
C ASP A 115 14.55 -5.82 0.25
N PHE A 116 13.56 -4.92 0.05
CA PHE A 116 12.17 -5.31 -0.19
C PHE A 116 12.04 -6.25 -1.38
N ARG A 117 12.72 -5.95 -2.50
CA ARG A 117 12.71 -6.79 -3.69
C ARG A 117 13.27 -8.19 -3.40
N ARG A 118 14.41 -8.28 -2.70
CA ARG A 118 15.01 -9.55 -2.30
C ARG A 118 14.05 -10.39 -1.44
N ILE A 119 13.35 -9.76 -0.50
CA ILE A 119 12.34 -10.43 0.33
C ILE A 119 11.19 -10.97 -0.54
N ILE A 120 10.66 -10.15 -1.44
CA ILE A 120 9.57 -10.58 -2.33
C ILE A 120 10.00 -11.74 -3.22
N ASP A 121 11.22 -11.73 -3.75
CA ASP A 121 11.74 -12.83 -4.58
C ASP A 121 11.90 -14.14 -3.78
N ASP A 122 12.28 -14.08 -2.51
CA ASP A 122 12.30 -15.24 -1.59
C ASP A 122 10.89 -15.72 -1.20
N LEU A 123 9.90 -14.83 -1.03
CA LEU A 123 8.51 -15.23 -0.82
C LEU A 123 7.91 -15.94 -2.05
N LYS A 124 8.34 -15.56 -3.26
CA LYS A 124 7.92 -16.22 -4.50
C LYS A 124 8.38 -17.67 -4.56
N SER A 125 9.66 -17.94 -4.26
CA SER A 125 10.21 -19.29 -4.33
C SER A 125 9.50 -20.23 -3.37
N ARG A 126 9.24 -19.78 -2.13
CA ARG A 126 8.49 -20.57 -1.13
C ARG A 126 7.06 -20.90 -1.57
N SER A 127 6.40 -19.95 -2.23
CA SER A 127 5.02 -20.12 -2.70
C SER A 127 4.91 -21.10 -3.89
N GLN A 128 6.02 -21.39 -4.58
CA GLN A 128 6.09 -22.35 -5.68
C GLN A 128 6.36 -23.78 -5.19
N ASP A 129 7.04 -23.94 -4.04
CA ASP A 129 7.37 -25.24 -3.46
C ASP A 129 6.17 -25.92 -2.75
N ASP A 130 5.12 -25.16 -2.42
CA ASP A 130 3.90 -25.64 -1.74
C ASP A 130 2.83 -26.21 -2.71
N VAL A 131 3.12 -26.30 -4.02
CA VAL A 131 2.21 -26.78 -5.09
C VAL A 131 2.59 -28.18 -5.59
#